data_AF-A0A8I6SS17-F1
#
_entry.id   AF-A0A8I6SS17-F1
#
_cell.length_a   1.000
_cell.length_b   1.000
_cell.length_c   1.000
_cell.angle_alpha   90.00
_cell.angle_beta   90.00
_cell.angle_gamma   90.00
#
_symmetry.space_group_name_H-M   'P 1'
#
loop_
_entity.id
_entity.type
_entity.pdbx_description
1 polymer ?
#
loop_
_entity_poly.entity_id
_entity_poly.type
_entity_poly.pdbx_seq_one_letter_code
_entity_poly.pdbx_strand_id
1 'polypeptide(L)'
;MGVVHPHLTGIGGNGLVLIYDHKLGKLRDCINFNRKGSTSSETVGIPGFINGLSFAHSKFGRLPWKKILSYSIELARTGFIVTESLKSSVQHLKTENIKTKLGLWLNSLKVGKVTTSKPLAETLELLAEQGGNVFYSGAFTKNLAHVLSEDDMKNYKVLNNVCAMEEWNKFKLFTTGQVTGGPLLLKALKNMNNASNPYASIKAINEALTTAENYTHGVVVTSVDKDDNYVCGKQIRISFGLANINTRRVRSQRCCQIRNGENVYE
;
A
#
# COMPACT_ATOMS: atom_id res chain seq x y z
N MET A 1 -11.36 -0.60 -2.70
CA MET A 1 -10.11 -1.23 -3.19
C MET A 1 -9.94 -2.67 -2.73
N GLY A 2 -9.91 -2.96 -1.43
CA GLY A 2 -9.62 -4.32 -0.95
C GLY A 2 -10.58 -5.44 -1.37
N VAL A 3 -11.78 -5.10 -1.84
CA VAL A 3 -12.74 -6.05 -2.41
C VAL A 3 -12.48 -6.28 -3.91
N VAL A 4 -12.40 -5.21 -4.70
CA VAL A 4 -12.34 -5.26 -6.18
C VAL A 4 -10.94 -5.40 -6.78
N HIS A 5 -9.91 -4.99 -6.03
CA HIS A 5 -8.50 -5.14 -6.39
C HIS A 5 -7.73 -5.78 -5.22
N PRO A 6 -8.12 -7.01 -4.81
CA PRO A 6 -7.56 -7.68 -3.63
C PRO A 6 -6.07 -8.03 -3.79
N HIS A 7 -5.56 -8.06 -5.03
CA HIS A 7 -4.14 -8.26 -5.33
C HIS A 7 -3.27 -7.02 -5.07
N LEU A 8 -3.88 -5.84 -4.87
CA LEU A 8 -3.15 -4.60 -4.62
C LEU A 8 -3.11 -4.25 -3.12
N THR A 9 -4.23 -4.43 -2.43
CA THR A 9 -4.38 -4.04 -1.02
C THR A 9 -5.57 -4.76 -0.39
N GLY A 10 -5.67 -4.76 0.94
CA GLY A 10 -6.77 -5.37 1.65
C GLY A 10 -6.65 -5.23 3.17
N ILE A 11 -7.59 -5.83 3.90
CA ILE A 11 -7.64 -5.77 5.38
C ILE A 11 -6.45 -6.50 6.03
N GLY A 12 -5.82 -7.44 5.31
CA GLY A 12 -4.55 -8.08 5.69
C GLY A 12 -3.31 -7.22 5.42
N GLY A 13 -3.49 -6.04 4.83
CA GLY A 13 -2.43 -5.14 4.43
C GLY A 13 -2.05 -4.13 5.52
N ASN A 14 -1.42 -3.05 5.08
CA ASN A 14 -0.87 -1.99 5.90
C ASN A 14 -0.84 -0.68 5.10
N GLY A 15 -0.33 0.39 5.69
CA GLY A 15 -0.18 1.65 4.97
C GLY A 15 -0.05 2.88 5.86
N LEU A 16 -0.31 4.02 5.23
CA LEU A 16 -0.08 5.35 5.76
C LEU A 16 -1.26 6.25 5.40
N VAL A 17 -1.63 7.16 6.30
CA VAL A 17 -2.67 8.17 6.06
C VAL A 17 -2.15 9.54 6.49
N LEU A 18 -2.23 10.52 5.59
CA LEU A 18 -1.95 11.94 5.82
C LEU A 18 -3.30 12.67 5.90
N ILE A 19 -3.52 13.42 6.99
CA ILE A 19 -4.79 14.13 7.20
C ILE A 19 -4.52 15.62 7.27
N TYR A 20 -4.94 16.34 6.24
CA TYR A 20 -4.89 17.81 6.18
C TYR A 20 -6.30 18.40 6.31
N ASP A 21 -6.42 19.44 7.12
CA ASP A 21 -7.67 20.17 7.31
C ASP A 21 -7.57 21.55 6.66
N HIS A 22 -8.23 21.69 5.51
CA HIS A 22 -8.23 22.94 4.75
C HIS A 22 -8.93 24.08 5.47
N LYS A 23 -9.91 23.81 6.35
CA LYS A 23 -10.60 24.86 7.10
C LYS A 23 -9.69 25.45 8.17
N LEU A 24 -8.83 24.62 8.75
CA LEU A 24 -7.82 25.05 9.72
C LEU A 24 -6.49 25.44 9.07
N GLY A 25 -6.35 25.24 7.75
CA GLY A 25 -5.10 25.47 7.03
C GLY A 25 -3.91 24.64 7.52
N LYS A 26 -4.13 23.49 8.18
CA LYS A 26 -3.06 22.73 8.86
C LYS A 26 -3.18 21.23 8.72
N LEU A 27 -2.02 20.57 8.78
CA LEU A 27 -1.93 19.12 8.93
C LEU A 27 -2.44 18.73 10.33
N ARG A 28 -3.30 17.72 10.38
CA ARG A 28 -3.95 17.21 11.61
C ARG A 28 -3.23 16.02 12.18
N ASP A 29 -2.82 15.07 11.34
CA ASP A 29 -2.14 13.84 11.77
C ASP A 29 -1.47 13.14 10.57
N CYS A 30 -0.47 12.30 10.86
CA CYS A 30 0.07 11.28 9.97
C CYS A 30 0.05 9.95 10.70
N ILE A 31 -0.79 9.04 10.22
CA ILE A 31 -1.02 7.75 10.84
C ILE A 31 -0.24 6.72 10.04
N ASN A 32 0.70 6.06 10.69
CA ASN A 32 1.47 4.96 10.16
C ASN A 32 1.00 3.65 10.80
N PHE A 33 0.44 2.80 9.95
CA PHE A 33 -0.04 1.47 10.29
C PHE A 33 0.65 0.44 9.40
N ASN A 34 1.96 0.63 9.16
CA ASN A 34 2.80 -0.34 8.49
C ASN A 34 2.85 -1.67 9.26
N ARG A 35 3.18 -2.73 8.52
CA ARG A 35 3.30 -4.09 9.07
C ARG A 35 4.42 -4.12 10.10
N LYS A 36 4.14 -4.64 11.30
CA LYS A 36 5.20 -5.01 12.26
C LYS A 36 5.59 -6.46 12.01
N GLY A 37 6.87 -6.78 12.18
CA GLY A 37 7.35 -8.16 12.16
C GLY A 37 6.56 -8.99 13.17
N SER A 38 6.35 -10.26 12.85
CA SER A 38 5.76 -11.23 13.78
C SER A 38 6.89 -12.06 14.39
N THR A 39 6.79 -12.38 15.68
CA THR A 39 7.68 -13.34 16.33
C THR A 39 7.44 -14.77 15.84
N SER A 40 6.23 -15.04 15.35
CA SER A 40 5.80 -16.38 14.91
C SER A 40 5.92 -16.62 13.39
N SER A 41 6.29 -15.60 12.61
CA SER A 41 6.38 -15.73 11.14
C SER A 41 7.35 -14.73 10.53
N GLU A 42 8.26 -15.24 9.70
CA GLU A 42 9.22 -14.44 8.94
C GLU A 42 8.61 -13.84 7.66
N THR A 43 7.53 -14.44 7.16
CA THR A 43 6.92 -14.07 5.87
C THR A 43 5.64 -13.27 6.04
N VAL A 44 4.89 -13.51 7.12
CA VAL A 44 3.65 -12.81 7.46
C VAL A 44 3.89 -11.94 8.67
N GLY A 45 3.60 -10.64 8.55
CA GLY A 45 3.63 -9.73 9.68
C GLY A 45 2.23 -9.24 9.99
N ILE A 46 2.09 -8.55 11.12
CA ILE A 46 0.79 -8.20 11.68
C ILE A 46 0.09 -7.17 10.78
N PRO A 47 -1.13 -7.46 10.27
CA PRO A 47 -1.88 -6.51 9.45
C PRO A 47 -2.20 -5.23 10.19
N GLY A 48 -1.97 -4.07 9.56
CA GLY A 48 -2.21 -2.77 10.18
C GLY A 48 -3.44 -2.03 9.67
N PHE A 49 -3.98 -2.43 8.52
CA PHE A 49 -4.96 -1.64 7.77
C PHE A 49 -6.23 -1.32 8.58
N ILE A 50 -6.81 -2.32 9.24
CA ILE A 50 -8.04 -2.11 10.04
C ILE A 50 -7.78 -1.20 11.24
N ASN A 51 -6.69 -1.41 11.98
CA ASN A 51 -6.36 -0.54 13.12
C ASN A 51 -6.12 0.90 12.66
N GLY A 52 -5.40 1.08 11.55
CA GLY A 52 -5.15 2.39 10.94
C GLY A 52 -6.44 3.14 10.60
N LEU A 53 -7.37 2.47 9.91
CA LEU A 53 -8.66 3.06 9.56
C LEU A 53 -9.55 3.31 10.78
N SER A 54 -9.60 2.37 11.73
CA SER A 54 -10.39 2.53 12.96
C SER A 54 -9.86 3.69 13.81
N PHE A 55 -8.54 3.87 13.89
CA PHE A 55 -7.92 4.98 14.59
C PHE A 55 -8.15 6.33 13.89
N ALA A 56 -8.03 6.37 12.57
CA ALA A 56 -8.36 7.59 11.81
C ALA A 56 -9.84 7.96 11.97
N HIS A 57 -10.72 6.97 11.94
CA HIS A 57 -12.16 7.15 12.09
C HIS A 57 -12.54 7.62 13.49
N SER A 58 -11.94 7.07 14.55
CA SER A 58 -12.26 7.51 15.92
C SER A 58 -11.87 8.97 16.18
N LYS A 59 -10.81 9.47 15.52
CA LYS A 59 -10.37 10.86 15.65
C LYS A 59 -11.08 11.84 14.72
N PHE A 60 -11.35 11.43 13.48
CA PHE A 60 -11.75 12.35 12.39
C PHE A 60 -13.03 11.94 11.65
N GLY A 61 -13.56 10.76 11.97
CA GLY A 61 -14.76 10.21 11.35
C GLY A 61 -16.00 11.05 11.65
N ARG A 62 -16.86 11.19 10.65
CA ARG A 62 -18.15 11.87 10.78
C ARG A 62 -19.35 10.97 10.49
N LEU A 63 -19.15 9.96 9.64
CA LEU A 63 -20.16 8.95 9.36
C LEU A 63 -20.03 7.80 10.35
N PRO A 64 -21.12 7.12 10.74
CA PRO A 64 -21.03 5.91 11.54
C PRO A 64 -20.13 4.85 10.89
N TRP A 65 -19.30 4.17 11.67
CA TRP A 65 -18.34 3.16 11.19
C TRP A 65 -19.00 2.10 10.30
N LYS A 66 -20.15 1.55 10.73
CA LYS A 66 -20.95 0.58 9.97
C LYS A 66 -21.34 1.09 8.58
N LYS A 67 -21.66 2.39 8.46
CA LYS A 67 -22.04 3.00 7.18
C LYS A 67 -20.88 3.05 6.21
N ILE A 68 -19.64 3.24 6.69
CA ILE A 68 -18.44 3.27 5.84
C ILE A 68 -18.18 1.90 5.21
N LEU A 69 -18.41 0.83 5.95
CA LEU A 69 -18.16 -0.54 5.46
C LEU A 69 -19.30 -1.12 4.62
N SER A 70 -20.51 -0.57 4.73
CA SER A 70 -21.74 -1.09 4.08
C SER A 70 -21.56 -1.43 2.59
N TYR A 71 -21.07 -0.50 1.78
CA TYR A 71 -20.85 -0.74 0.35
C TYR A 71 -19.80 -1.80 0.07
N SER A 72 -18.76 -1.91 0.89
CA SER A 72 -17.73 -2.94 0.72
C SER A 72 -18.27 -4.34 1.09
N ILE A 73 -19.11 -4.41 2.11
CA ILE A 73 -19.83 -5.64 2.50
C ILE A 73 -20.73 -6.10 1.35
N GLU A 74 -21.56 -5.19 0.83
CA GLU A 74 -22.48 -5.48 -0.26
C GLU A 74 -21.71 -5.96 -1.48
N LEU A 75 -20.69 -5.23 -1.91
CA LEU A 75 -19.91 -5.58 -3.10
C LEU A 75 -19.15 -6.91 -2.94
N ALA A 76 -18.70 -7.24 -1.74
CA ALA A 76 -18.10 -8.56 -1.47
C ALA A 76 -19.15 -9.69 -1.53
N ARG A 77 -20.39 -9.41 -1.16
CA ARG A 77 -21.51 -10.36 -1.15
C ARG A 77 -22.15 -10.56 -2.53
N THR A 78 -22.50 -9.47 -3.21
CA THR A 78 -23.20 -9.47 -4.50
C THR A 78 -22.24 -9.62 -5.67
N GLY A 79 -21.00 -9.16 -5.49
CA GLY A 79 -19.89 -9.38 -6.40
C GLY A 79 -19.48 -8.16 -7.20
N PHE A 80 -18.37 -8.32 -7.92
CA PHE A 80 -17.79 -7.30 -8.78
C PHE A 80 -17.24 -7.93 -10.07
N ILE A 81 -17.09 -7.10 -11.10
CA ILE A 81 -16.54 -7.55 -12.39
C ILE A 81 -15.03 -7.73 -12.27
N VAL A 82 -14.54 -8.91 -12.67
CA VAL A 82 -13.11 -9.21 -12.70
C VAL A 82 -12.44 -8.39 -13.80
N THR A 83 -11.44 -7.60 -13.40
CA THR A 83 -10.61 -6.80 -14.30
C THR A 83 -9.44 -7.61 -14.86
N GLU A 84 -8.88 -7.16 -15.99
CA GLU A 84 -7.66 -7.76 -16.56
C GLU A 84 -6.51 -7.73 -15.54
N SER A 85 -6.29 -6.58 -14.88
CA SER A 85 -5.25 -6.41 -13.85
C SER A 85 -5.32 -7.45 -12.73
N LEU A 86 -6.52 -7.73 -12.21
CA LEU A 86 -6.71 -8.77 -11.20
C LEU A 86 -6.39 -10.15 -11.79
N LYS A 87 -6.86 -10.44 -13.01
CA LYS A 87 -6.62 -11.74 -13.61
C LYS A 87 -5.14 -11.98 -13.88
N SER A 88 -4.43 -11.03 -14.48
CA SER A 88 -3.01 -11.17 -14.79
C SER A 88 -2.18 -11.35 -13.50
N SER A 89 -2.56 -10.66 -12.42
CA SER A 89 -1.84 -10.75 -11.14
C SER A 89 -1.93 -12.12 -10.48
N VAL A 90 -2.97 -12.91 -10.78
CA VAL A 90 -3.19 -14.23 -10.18
C VAL A 90 -2.83 -15.38 -11.14
N GLN A 91 -2.47 -15.08 -12.39
CA GLN A 91 -2.07 -16.12 -13.37
C GLN A 91 -0.83 -16.88 -12.92
N HIS A 92 0.13 -16.21 -12.28
CA HIS A 92 1.34 -16.86 -11.73
C HIS A 92 1.04 -17.82 -10.58
N LEU A 93 -0.05 -17.61 -9.84
CA LEU A 93 -0.45 -18.52 -8.75
C LEU A 93 -1.04 -19.84 -9.27
N LYS A 94 -1.48 -19.87 -10.54
CA LYS A 94 -1.98 -21.11 -11.17
C LYS A 94 -0.90 -22.17 -11.30
N THR A 95 0.35 -21.76 -11.49
CA THR A 95 1.48 -22.70 -11.64
C THR A 95 1.91 -23.32 -10.32
N GLU A 96 1.48 -22.76 -9.18
CA GLU A 96 1.85 -23.23 -7.83
C GLU A 96 0.89 -24.27 -7.25
N ASN A 97 -0.15 -24.67 -8.01
CA ASN A 97 -1.14 -25.70 -7.61
C ASN A 97 -1.70 -25.52 -6.19
N ILE A 98 -2.01 -24.27 -5.80
CA ILE A 98 -2.50 -23.93 -4.46
C ILE A 98 -3.93 -24.47 -4.28
N LYS A 99 -4.08 -25.55 -3.50
CA LYS A 99 -5.37 -26.21 -3.22
C LYS A 99 -6.19 -25.56 -2.07
N THR A 100 -5.81 -24.36 -1.63
CA THR A 100 -6.57 -23.65 -0.58
C THR A 100 -7.87 -23.09 -1.15
N LYS A 101 -8.86 -22.79 -0.29
CA LYS A 101 -10.11 -22.11 -0.71
C LYS A 101 -9.82 -20.81 -1.47
N LEU A 102 -8.81 -20.05 -1.04
CA LEU A 102 -8.34 -18.86 -1.74
C LEU A 102 -7.76 -19.21 -3.11
N GLY A 103 -6.88 -20.20 -3.21
CA GLY A 103 -6.31 -20.64 -4.48
C GLY A 103 -7.37 -21.08 -5.49
N LEU A 104 -8.37 -21.86 -5.04
CA LEU A 104 -9.51 -22.27 -5.88
C LEU A 104 -10.33 -21.07 -6.38
N TRP A 105 -10.59 -20.09 -5.50
CA TRP A 105 -11.28 -18.86 -5.88
C TRP A 105 -10.49 -18.02 -6.89
N LEU A 106 -9.18 -17.83 -6.68
CA LEU A 106 -8.31 -17.08 -7.60
C LEU A 106 -8.23 -17.76 -8.98
N ASN A 107 -8.21 -19.09 -9.00
CA ASN A 107 -8.16 -19.89 -10.22
C ASN A 107 -9.45 -19.76 -11.05
N SER A 108 -10.61 -19.62 -10.40
CA SER A 108 -11.91 -19.54 -11.05
C SER A 108 -12.21 -18.18 -11.69
N LEU A 109 -11.46 -17.13 -11.35
CA LEU A 109 -11.68 -15.77 -11.87
C LEU A 109 -11.63 -15.72 -13.41
N LYS A 110 -12.58 -15.04 -14.04
CA LYS A 110 -12.64 -14.82 -15.50
C LYS A 110 -12.92 -13.35 -15.79
N VAL A 111 -12.09 -12.73 -16.62
CA VAL A 111 -12.20 -11.31 -16.97
C VAL A 111 -13.59 -11.02 -17.55
N GLY A 112 -14.19 -9.91 -17.14
CA GLY A 112 -15.54 -9.50 -17.54
C GLY A 112 -16.67 -10.30 -16.90
N LYS A 113 -16.37 -11.30 -16.05
CA LYS A 113 -17.38 -12.03 -15.27
C LYS A 113 -17.44 -11.52 -13.83
N VAL A 114 -18.61 -11.66 -13.22
CA VAL A 114 -18.82 -11.34 -11.81
C VAL A 114 -18.19 -12.41 -10.93
N THR A 115 -17.50 -11.97 -9.87
CA THR A 115 -17.02 -12.83 -8.78
C THR A 115 -17.48 -12.29 -7.44
N THR A 116 -17.63 -13.16 -6.45
CA THR A 116 -18.03 -12.80 -5.08
C THR A 116 -17.03 -13.33 -4.07
N SER A 117 -17.01 -12.76 -2.86
CA SER A 117 -16.24 -13.25 -1.72
C SER A 117 -17.07 -13.20 -0.44
N LYS A 118 -17.91 -14.22 -0.27
CA LYS A 118 -18.76 -14.37 0.93
C LYS A 118 -17.97 -14.33 2.25
N PRO A 119 -16.80 -15.02 2.38
CA PRO A 119 -16.01 -14.96 3.62
C PRO A 119 -15.49 -13.54 3.95
N LEU A 120 -15.15 -12.77 2.91
CA LEU A 120 -14.74 -11.37 3.12
C LEU A 120 -15.92 -10.50 3.54
N ALA A 121 -17.10 -10.70 2.95
CA ALA A 121 -18.32 -9.98 3.35
C ALA A 121 -18.64 -10.23 4.83
N GLU A 122 -18.60 -11.48 5.28
CA GLU A 122 -18.83 -11.86 6.69
C GLU A 122 -17.79 -11.22 7.63
N THR A 123 -16.52 -11.19 7.21
CA THR A 123 -15.46 -10.51 7.99
C THR A 123 -15.72 -9.00 8.09
N LEU A 124 -16.12 -8.37 6.98
CA LEU A 124 -16.43 -6.93 6.96
C LEU A 124 -17.68 -6.60 7.79
N GLU A 125 -18.68 -7.48 7.83
CA GLU A 125 -19.85 -7.34 8.71
C GLU A 125 -19.48 -7.41 10.17
N LEU A 126 -18.67 -8.39 10.57
CA LEU A 126 -18.16 -8.50 11.93
C LEU A 126 -17.45 -7.21 12.35
N LEU A 127 -16.60 -6.68 11.46
CA LEU A 127 -15.89 -5.41 11.70
C LEU A 127 -16.83 -4.22 11.79
N ALA A 128 -17.91 -4.21 11.01
CA ALA A 128 -18.90 -3.14 11.00
C ALA A 128 -19.77 -3.13 12.27
N GLU A 129 -20.02 -4.30 12.86
CA GLU A 129 -20.85 -4.46 14.06
C GLU A 129 -20.06 -4.32 15.35
N GLN A 130 -18.84 -4.87 15.41
CA GLN A 130 -18.04 -4.93 16.64
C GLN A 130 -16.87 -3.93 16.66
N GLY A 131 -16.67 -3.18 15.57
CA GLY A 131 -15.58 -2.23 15.41
C GLY A 131 -14.25 -2.88 15.01
N GLY A 132 -13.24 -2.06 14.72
CA GLY A 132 -11.96 -2.54 14.19
C GLY A 132 -11.15 -3.42 15.17
N ASN A 133 -11.37 -3.29 16.48
CA ASN A 133 -10.61 -4.02 17.49
C ASN A 133 -10.84 -5.54 17.44
N VAL A 134 -12.01 -6.01 16.97
CA VAL A 134 -12.32 -7.44 16.82
C VAL A 134 -11.37 -8.15 15.84
N PHE A 135 -10.69 -7.41 14.97
CA PHE A 135 -9.67 -7.96 14.07
C PHE A 135 -8.43 -8.42 14.84
N TYR A 136 -8.12 -7.77 15.97
CA TYR A 136 -6.93 -8.00 16.77
C TYR A 136 -7.21 -8.78 18.05
N SER A 137 -8.48 -9.02 18.37
CA SER A 137 -8.93 -9.82 19.50
C SER A 137 -10.16 -10.65 19.13
N GLY A 138 -10.15 -11.95 19.43
CA GLY A 138 -11.33 -12.81 19.30
C GLY A 138 -11.21 -13.84 18.18
N ALA A 139 -12.35 -14.18 17.56
CA ALA A 139 -12.45 -15.32 16.63
C ALA A 139 -11.53 -15.18 15.41
N PHE A 140 -11.32 -13.96 14.91
CA PHE A 140 -10.42 -13.74 13.78
C PHE A 140 -8.95 -14.01 14.15
N THR A 141 -8.49 -13.48 15.28
CA THR A 141 -7.14 -13.74 15.80
C THR A 141 -6.92 -15.23 16.03
N LYS A 142 -7.89 -15.93 16.60
CA LYS A 142 -7.83 -17.39 16.81
C LYS A 142 -7.68 -18.15 15.49
N ASN A 143 -8.38 -17.74 14.44
CA ASN A 143 -8.23 -18.34 13.11
C ASN A 143 -6.84 -18.09 12.50
N LEU A 144 -6.13 -17.04 12.92
CA LEU A 144 -4.76 -16.73 12.48
C LEU A 144 -3.67 -17.26 13.42
N ALA A 145 -4.03 -17.86 14.56
CA ALA A 145 -3.07 -18.32 15.58
C ALA A 145 -2.05 -19.34 15.06
N HIS A 146 -2.35 -20.02 13.95
CA HIS A 146 -1.43 -20.94 13.26
C HIS A 146 -0.34 -20.22 12.42
N VAL A 147 -0.44 -18.90 12.23
CA VAL A 147 0.49 -18.07 11.43
C VAL A 147 1.05 -16.92 12.27
N LEU A 148 0.19 -16.25 13.04
CA LEU A 148 0.52 -15.06 13.82
C LEU A 148 0.23 -15.29 15.29
N SER A 149 1.18 -14.91 16.16
CA SER A 149 0.99 -14.94 17.60
C SER A 149 -0.18 -14.04 18.02
N GLU A 150 -1.05 -14.54 18.90
CA GLU A 150 -2.16 -13.74 19.42
C GLU A 150 -1.66 -12.53 20.22
N ASP A 151 -0.53 -12.68 20.93
CA ASP A 151 0.09 -11.59 21.67
C ASP A 151 0.63 -10.51 20.74
N ASP A 152 1.26 -10.90 19.64
CA ASP A 152 1.73 -9.97 18.60
C ASP A 152 0.56 -9.17 18.00
N MET A 153 -0.54 -9.86 17.68
CA MET A 153 -1.76 -9.23 17.18
C MET A 153 -2.35 -8.25 18.21
N LYS A 154 -2.45 -8.66 19.48
CA LYS A 154 -3.00 -7.85 20.57
C LYS A 154 -2.15 -6.61 20.88
N ASN A 155 -0.84 -6.74 20.78
CA ASN A 155 0.12 -5.67 21.07
C ASN A 155 0.38 -4.75 19.88
N TYR A 156 -0.22 -5.01 18.71
CA TYR A 156 -0.10 -4.13 17.56
C TYR A 156 -0.68 -2.74 17.83
N LYS A 157 0.08 -1.71 17.49
CA LYS A 157 -0.28 -0.30 17.66
C LYS A 157 0.08 0.49 16.41
N VAL A 158 -0.84 1.37 16.02
CA VAL A 158 -0.58 2.42 15.04
C VAL A 158 0.34 3.47 15.63
N LEU A 159 1.16 4.08 14.78
CA LEU A 159 1.95 5.26 15.12
C LEU A 159 1.22 6.48 14.55
N ASN A 160 1.14 7.56 15.31
CA ASN A 160 0.51 8.81 14.87
C ASN A 160 1.44 9.99 15.17
N ASN A 161 1.15 11.17 14.59
CA ASN A 161 2.00 12.36 14.64
C ASN A 161 3.42 12.14 14.09
N VAL A 162 3.59 11.15 13.21
CA VAL A 162 4.89 10.80 12.61
C VAL A 162 5.09 11.49 11.26
N CYS A 163 4.70 12.75 11.16
CA CYS A 163 4.83 13.51 9.92
C CYS A 163 6.26 13.99 9.71
N ALA A 164 6.67 14.15 8.45
CA ALA A 164 7.82 14.95 8.08
C ALA A 164 7.36 16.12 7.19
N MET A 165 8.10 17.22 7.25
CA MET A 165 7.79 18.43 6.50
C MET A 165 9.08 19.09 6.03
N GLU A 166 9.07 19.62 4.81
CA GLU A 166 10.05 20.62 4.37
C GLU A 166 9.34 21.76 3.65
N GLU A 167 9.99 22.92 3.63
CA GLU A 167 9.62 24.04 2.80
C GLU A 167 10.34 23.93 1.45
N TRP A 168 9.59 24.10 0.37
CA TRP A 168 10.13 24.09 -0.99
C TRP A 168 9.53 25.26 -1.76
N ASN A 169 10.37 26.22 -2.12
CA ASN A 169 9.95 27.55 -2.58
C ASN A 169 8.91 28.16 -1.60
N LYS A 170 7.71 28.47 -2.09
CA LYS A 170 6.60 29.04 -1.33
C LYS A 170 5.64 28.00 -0.74
N PHE A 171 5.94 26.71 -0.88
CA PHE A 171 5.07 25.61 -0.47
C PHE A 171 5.61 24.89 0.76
N LYS A 172 4.69 24.41 1.60
CA LYS A 172 4.98 23.46 2.67
C LYS A 172 4.58 22.07 2.20
N LEU A 173 5.56 21.17 2.09
CA LEU A 173 5.29 19.79 1.71
C LEU A 173 5.29 18.92 2.95
N PHE A 174 4.18 18.21 3.14
CA PHE A 174 4.02 17.23 4.19
C PHE A 174 4.09 15.83 3.60
N THR A 175 4.80 14.95 4.29
CA THR A 175 4.82 13.52 3.96
C THR A 175 4.90 12.71 5.25
N THR A 176 4.83 11.39 5.11
CA THR A 176 5.05 10.45 6.19
C THR A 176 6.50 10.51 6.66
N GLY A 177 6.72 10.30 7.95
CA GLY A 177 8.02 10.39 8.60
C GLY A 177 8.88 9.15 8.44
N GLN A 178 9.69 8.86 9.46
CA GLN A 178 10.70 7.80 9.43
C GLN A 178 10.09 6.43 9.04
N VAL A 179 10.94 5.54 8.49
CA VAL A 179 10.56 4.20 8.00
C VAL A 179 9.67 4.22 6.74
N THR A 180 9.67 5.33 6.00
CA THR A 180 9.00 5.48 4.69
C THR A 180 9.93 6.17 3.68
N GLY A 181 9.53 6.25 2.41
CA GLY A 181 10.27 7.02 1.39
C GLY A 181 10.13 8.55 1.52
N GLY A 182 9.20 9.03 2.35
CA GLY A 182 8.91 10.46 2.53
C GLY A 182 10.14 11.32 2.89
N PRO A 183 10.93 10.95 3.91
CA PRO A 183 12.13 11.71 4.27
C PRO A 183 13.18 11.79 3.16
N LEU A 184 13.29 10.76 2.30
CA LEU A 184 14.21 10.80 1.15
C LEU A 184 13.72 11.80 0.10
N LEU A 185 12.41 11.82 -0.17
CA LEU A 185 11.80 12.81 -1.08
C LEU A 185 12.04 14.23 -0.56
N LEU A 186 11.78 14.48 0.72
CA LEU A 186 12.01 15.78 1.34
C LEU A 186 13.46 16.23 1.23
N LYS A 187 14.41 15.32 1.50
CA LYS A 187 15.85 15.58 1.34
C LYS A 187 16.20 15.93 -0.11
N ALA A 188 15.66 15.19 -1.08
CA ALA A 188 15.87 15.46 -2.50
C ALA A 188 15.39 16.86 -2.88
N LEU A 189 14.15 17.21 -2.50
CA LEU A 189 13.55 18.50 -2.79
C LEU A 189 14.31 19.67 -2.14
N LYS A 190 14.76 19.48 -0.91
CA LYS A 190 15.59 20.47 -0.20
C LYS A 190 16.90 20.73 -0.93
N ASN A 191 17.58 19.66 -1.35
CA ASN A 191 18.83 19.78 -2.12
C ASN A 191 18.60 20.43 -3.47
N MET A 192 17.49 20.12 -4.16
CA MET A 192 17.10 20.77 -5.41
C MET A 192 16.83 22.26 -5.23
N ASN A 193 16.17 22.67 -4.14
CA ASN A 193 15.87 24.08 -3.85
C ASN A 193 17.14 24.91 -3.64
N ASN A 194 18.19 24.28 -3.12
CA ASN A 194 19.49 24.92 -2.87
C ASN A 194 20.46 24.79 -4.05
N ALA A 195 20.04 24.15 -5.14
CA ALA A 195 20.89 23.93 -6.30
C ALA A 195 21.12 25.25 -7.05
N SER A 196 22.38 25.55 -7.38
CA SER A 196 22.75 26.76 -8.09
C SER A 196 22.41 26.74 -9.58
N ASN A 197 22.14 25.56 -10.15
CA ASN A 197 21.79 25.36 -11.55
C ASN A 197 21.02 24.05 -11.77
N PRO A 198 20.37 23.85 -12.93
CA PRO A 198 19.57 22.64 -13.21
C PRO A 198 20.35 21.32 -13.11
N TYR A 199 21.65 21.32 -13.43
CA TYR A 199 22.49 20.12 -13.33
C TYR A 199 22.64 19.67 -11.87
N ALA A 200 22.86 20.61 -10.96
CA ALA A 200 22.91 20.33 -9.53
C ALA A 200 21.56 19.81 -8.99
N SER A 201 20.42 20.28 -9.53
CA SER A 201 19.10 19.74 -9.20
C SER A 201 18.94 18.29 -9.64
N ILE A 202 19.36 17.95 -10.86
CA ILE A 202 19.32 16.56 -11.37
C ILE A 202 20.21 15.64 -10.52
N LYS A 203 21.40 16.11 -10.16
CA LYS A 203 22.32 15.35 -9.29
C LYS A 203 21.68 15.03 -7.94
N ALA A 204 20.99 16.01 -7.33
CA ALA A 204 20.30 15.81 -6.05
C ALA A 204 19.18 14.75 -6.12
N ILE A 205 18.42 14.70 -7.22
CA ILE A 205 17.41 13.66 -7.44
C ILE A 205 18.07 12.29 -7.57
N ASN A 206 19.13 12.19 -8.38
CA ASN A 206 19.82 10.92 -8.61
C ASN A 206 20.42 10.36 -7.32
N GLU A 207 21.03 11.20 -6.48
CA GLU A 207 21.56 10.78 -5.17
C GLU A 207 20.45 10.24 -4.25
N ALA A 208 19.27 10.87 -4.25
CA ALA A 208 18.13 10.39 -3.48
C ALA A 208 17.61 9.05 -4.01
N LEU A 209 17.56 8.87 -5.33
CA LEU A 209 17.20 7.60 -5.98
C LEU A 209 18.23 6.50 -5.65
N THR A 210 19.52 6.77 -5.74
CA THR A 210 20.58 5.83 -5.35
C THR A 210 20.52 5.49 -3.86
N THR A 211 20.20 6.46 -3.01
CA THR A 211 19.99 6.21 -1.57
C THR A 211 18.76 5.31 -1.37
N ALA A 212 17.68 5.56 -2.10
CA ALA A 212 16.46 4.75 -2.08
C ALA A 212 16.72 3.29 -2.53
N GLU A 213 17.63 3.09 -3.49
CA GLU A 213 18.08 1.77 -3.96
C GLU A 213 18.76 0.92 -2.88
N ASN A 214 19.40 1.56 -1.89
CA ASN A 214 20.03 0.85 -0.79
C ASN A 214 19.04 0.39 0.30
N TYR A 215 17.77 0.81 0.24
CA TYR A 215 16.76 0.30 1.15
C TYR A 215 16.32 -1.11 0.72
N THR A 216 16.37 -2.03 1.68
CA THR A 216 16.02 -3.45 1.53
C THR A 216 14.54 -3.71 1.20
N HIS A 217 13.68 -2.71 1.38
CA HIS A 217 12.24 -2.78 1.15
C HIS A 217 11.91 -1.74 0.07
N GLY A 218 11.76 -2.21 -1.18
CA GLY A 218 11.77 -1.39 -2.39
C GLY A 218 11.03 -0.05 -2.29
N VAL A 219 11.72 1.02 -2.65
CA VAL A 219 11.14 2.34 -2.83
C VAL A 219 10.65 2.44 -4.28
N VAL A 220 9.37 2.72 -4.47
CA VAL A 220 8.81 3.05 -5.79
C VAL A 220 8.78 4.57 -5.91
N VAL A 221 9.71 5.14 -6.67
CA VAL A 221 9.65 6.54 -7.09
C VAL A 221 9.10 6.58 -8.51
N THR A 222 7.88 7.10 -8.67
CA THR A 222 7.28 7.38 -9.97
C THR A 222 7.16 8.89 -10.14
N SER A 223 7.88 9.44 -11.13
CA SER A 223 7.66 10.79 -11.62
C SER A 223 6.70 10.76 -12.81
N VAL A 224 5.72 11.64 -12.80
CA VAL A 224 4.78 11.85 -13.91
C VAL A 224 4.87 13.35 -14.25
N ASP A 225 5.01 13.69 -15.54
CA ASP A 225 4.91 15.10 -15.95
C ASP A 225 3.44 15.56 -15.88
N LYS A 226 3.22 16.88 -15.92
CA LYS A 226 1.91 17.56 -15.91
C LYS A 226 0.92 17.04 -16.96
N ASP A 227 1.42 16.41 -18.03
CA ASP A 227 0.65 15.92 -19.17
C ASP A 227 0.42 14.39 -19.12
N ASP A 228 0.59 13.75 -17.95
CA ASP A 228 0.53 12.28 -17.75
C ASP A 228 1.54 11.48 -18.60
N ASN A 229 2.49 12.16 -19.24
CA ASN A 229 3.61 11.54 -19.91
C ASN A 229 4.59 11.03 -18.85
N TYR A 230 4.80 9.72 -18.81
CA TYR A 230 5.74 9.08 -17.90
C TYR A 230 7.15 9.66 -18.08
N VAL A 231 7.65 10.35 -17.05
CA VAL A 231 9.06 10.76 -16.99
C VAL A 231 9.81 9.70 -16.22
N CYS A 232 10.69 9.01 -16.93
CA CYS A 232 11.65 7.99 -16.48
C CYS A 232 11.56 7.60 -14.99
N GLY A 233 10.71 6.62 -14.67
CA GLY A 233 10.60 6.02 -13.35
C GLY A 233 11.35 4.69 -13.30
N LYS A 234 12.33 4.56 -12.40
CA LYS A 234 12.96 3.26 -12.11
C LYS A 234 12.04 2.48 -11.18
N GLN A 235 11.21 1.60 -11.75
CA GLN A 235 10.38 0.70 -10.94
C GLN A 235 11.24 -0.41 -10.34
N ILE A 236 11.61 -0.27 -9.06
CA ILE A 236 12.33 -1.31 -8.33
C ILE A 236 11.30 -2.21 -7.66
N ARG A 237 10.94 -3.29 -8.36
CA ARG A 237 10.08 -4.34 -7.84
C ARG A 237 10.97 -5.40 -7.17
N ILE A 238 10.93 -5.50 -5.86
CA ILE A 238 11.41 -6.70 -5.16
C ILE A 238 10.20 -7.61 -5.00
N SER A 239 10.14 -8.67 -5.82
CA SER A 239 9.11 -9.69 -5.70
C SER A 239 9.37 -10.50 -4.42
N PHE A 240 8.44 -10.47 -3.47
CA PHE A 240 8.36 -11.53 -2.46
C PHE A 240 7.68 -12.73 -3.10
N GLY A 241 8.47 -13.60 -3.72
CA GLY A 241 8.05 -14.96 -4.04
C GLY A 241 8.15 -15.82 -2.79
N LEU A 242 7.10 -16.57 -2.49
CA LEU A 242 7.23 -17.78 -1.67
C LEU A 242 8.29 -18.66 -2.34
N ALA A 243 9.22 -19.18 -1.55
CA ALA A 243 10.43 -19.91 -1.93
C ALA A 243 11.68 -19.06 -2.25
N ASN A 244 12.70 -19.31 -1.43
CA ASN A 244 14.13 -19.03 -1.59
C ASN A 244 14.58 -18.86 -3.05
N ILE A 245 14.50 -17.64 -3.57
CA ILE A 245 15.24 -17.25 -4.77
C ILE A 245 15.86 -15.87 -4.52
N ASN A 246 17.14 -15.89 -4.15
CA ASN A 246 18.06 -14.77 -4.27
C ASN A 246 18.19 -14.40 -5.77
N THR A 247 17.23 -13.65 -6.32
CA THR A 247 17.39 -13.01 -7.63
C THR A 247 17.12 -11.52 -7.51
N ARG A 248 18.21 -10.77 -7.28
CA ARG A 248 18.25 -9.35 -7.60
C ARG A 248 18.13 -9.21 -9.13
N ARG A 249 16.91 -9.08 -9.64
CA ARG A 249 16.69 -8.58 -11.01
C ARG A 249 16.35 -7.10 -10.95
N VAL A 250 17.37 -6.26 -11.07
CA VAL A 250 17.21 -4.86 -11.43
C VAL A 250 16.93 -4.83 -12.94
N ARG A 251 15.68 -4.61 -13.34
CA ARG A 251 15.37 -4.19 -14.71
C ARG A 251 15.44 -2.67 -14.76
N SER A 252 16.51 -2.11 -15.34
CA SER A 252 16.44 -0.74 -15.85
C SER A 252 15.50 -0.76 -17.05
N GLN A 253 14.30 -0.18 -16.93
CA GLN A 253 13.60 0.25 -18.13
C GLN A 253 14.36 1.45 -18.68
N ARG A 254 14.80 1.37 -19.94
CA ARG A 254 15.35 2.54 -20.66
C ARG A 254 14.25 3.60 -20.72
N CYS A 255 14.64 4.87 -20.68
CA CYS A 255 13.69 5.97 -20.84
C CYS A 255 12.93 5.78 -22.16
N CYS A 256 11.60 5.85 -22.12
CA CYS A 256 10.76 5.76 -23.30
C CYS A 256 9.91 7.02 -23.37
N GLN A 257 9.96 7.72 -24.49
CA GLN A 257 9.01 8.79 -24.79
C GLN A 257 7.82 8.15 -25.51
N ILE A 258 6.60 8.33 -25.00
CA ILE A 258 5.39 7.99 -25.76
C ILE A 258 5.12 9.18 -26.68
N ARG A 259 5.37 9.00 -27.99
CA ARG A 259 4.89 9.94 -29.02
C ARG A 259 3.83 9.21 -29.84
N ASN A 260 2.63 9.77 -29.92
CA ASN A 260 1.54 9.26 -30.76
C ASN A 260 1.20 7.77 -30.54
N GLY A 261 1.27 7.27 -29.31
CA GLY A 261 0.93 5.88 -28.99
C GLY A 261 1.99 4.84 -29.32
N GLU A 262 3.18 5.25 -29.79
CA GLU A 262 4.32 4.37 -30.01
C GLU A 262 5.43 4.62 -28.97
N ASN A 263 6.06 3.53 -28.53
CA ASN A 263 7.21 3.57 -27.63
C ASN A 263 8.46 3.95 -28.41
N VAL A 264 9.00 5.16 -28.20
CA VAL A 264 10.29 5.56 -28.75
C VAL A 264 11.35 5.39 -27.66
N TYR A 265 12.31 4.49 -27.90
CA TYR A 265 13.45 4.25 -27.02
C TYR A 265 14.63 5.14 -27.45
N GLU A 266 15.21 5.91 -26.53
CA GLU A 266 16.55 6.52 -26.69
C GLU A 266 17.65 5.60 -26.13
#